data_AF-A0A7C1YWY2-F1
#
_entry.id   AF-A0A7C1YWY2-F1
#
_cell.length_a   1.000
_cell.length_b   1.000
_cell.length_c   1.000
_cell.angle_alpha   90.00
_cell.angle_beta   90.00
_cell.angle_gamma   90.00
#
_symmetry.space_group_name_H-M   'P 1'
#
loop_
_entity.id
_entity.type
_entity.pdbx_description
1 polymer ?
#
loop_
_entity_poly.entity_id
_entity_poly.type
_entity_poly.pdbx_seq_one_letter_code
_entity_poly.pdbx_strand_id
1 'polypeptide(L)'
;MAIGWEGWLGGTTASLIVFSSVIFGFFSLYKSIKLKAKLLSVAGIAMIFVGFLWLGPTIDFFLKLTTDTNISPVTTYVLLSYTSVAPALFFAVYLGAELLIPKYKWLLVGIFIVMGAIFEFFLWTQPNIGQSFEFIEVIPAGDGLIDAGFNRRHPTFIMVAIFLVSALIFLGIGFALKAKQSTGLLRKKFTYLSIGFIIFVLSGALDSIIDLPLAIGIIRVVMSSFALFMYLGLKT
;
A
#
# COMPACT_ATOMS: atom_id res chain seq x y z
N MET A 1 -30.05 -4.87 -6.41
CA MET A 1 -28.64 -5.04 -6.81
C MET A 1 -27.91 -5.53 -5.56
N ALA A 2 -27.10 -6.59 -5.67
CA ALA A 2 -26.38 -7.17 -4.54
C ALA A 2 -25.36 -6.22 -3.89
N ILE A 3 -24.95 -5.17 -4.61
CA ILE A 3 -23.96 -4.17 -4.19
C ILE A 3 -24.58 -2.78 -4.41
N GLY A 4 -24.62 -1.95 -3.36
CA GLY A 4 -25.01 -0.55 -3.49
C GLY A 4 -23.92 0.32 -4.08
N TRP A 5 -24.20 1.61 -4.24
CA TRP A 5 -23.27 2.55 -4.88
C TRP A 5 -21.94 2.68 -4.12
N GLU A 6 -21.97 2.59 -2.79
CA GLU A 6 -20.79 2.63 -1.92
C GLU A 6 -19.88 1.42 -2.17
N GLY A 7 -20.48 0.23 -2.29
CA GLY A 7 -19.73 -0.99 -2.59
C GLY A 7 -19.12 -0.97 -4.00
N TRP A 8 -19.85 -0.41 -4.99
CA TRP A 8 -19.28 -0.17 -6.32
C TRP A 8 -18.10 0.79 -6.25
N LEU A 9 -18.22 1.91 -5.54
CA LEU A 9 -17.16 2.89 -5.39
C LEU A 9 -15.95 2.29 -4.67
N GLY A 10 -16.15 1.65 -3.53
CA GLY A 10 -15.10 1.04 -2.72
C GLY A 10 -14.38 -0.09 -3.47
N GLY A 11 -15.13 -1.00 -4.08
CA GLY A 11 -14.61 -2.15 -4.80
C GLY A 11 -13.88 -1.79 -6.11
N THR A 12 -14.45 -0.89 -6.92
CA THR A 12 -13.81 -0.46 -8.18
C THR A 12 -12.55 0.36 -7.92
N THR A 13 -12.56 1.24 -6.93
CA THR A 13 -11.37 2.05 -6.60
C THR A 13 -10.26 1.23 -5.96
N ALA A 14 -10.59 0.26 -5.10
CA ALA A 14 -9.64 -0.75 -4.60
C ALA A 14 -9.02 -1.57 -5.75
N SER A 15 -9.88 -2.07 -6.66
CA SER A 15 -9.43 -2.82 -7.84
C SER A 15 -8.51 -2.00 -8.73
N LEU A 16 -8.81 -0.70 -8.92
CA LEU A 16 -7.98 0.21 -9.70
C LEU A 16 -6.58 0.33 -9.11
N ILE A 17 -6.45 0.42 -7.78
CA ILE A 17 -5.14 0.46 -7.09
C ILE A 17 -4.37 -0.84 -7.32
N VAL A 18 -5.02 -1.99 -7.10
CA VAL A 18 -4.39 -3.31 -7.28
C VAL A 18 -3.92 -3.46 -8.73
N PHE A 19 -4.81 -3.29 -9.72
CA PHE A 19 -4.48 -3.49 -11.12
C PHE A 19 -3.43 -2.51 -11.62
N SER A 20 -3.54 -1.22 -11.31
CA SER A 20 -2.55 -0.23 -11.74
C SER A 20 -1.17 -0.51 -11.14
N SER A 21 -1.10 -0.84 -9.86
CA SER A 21 0.16 -1.16 -9.16
C SER A 21 0.80 -2.45 -9.68
N VAL A 22 -0.01 -3.49 -9.93
CA VAL A 22 0.47 -4.76 -10.47
C VAL A 22 0.97 -4.60 -11.91
N ILE A 23 0.17 -3.98 -12.79
CA ILE A 23 0.52 -3.78 -14.21
C ILE A 23 1.79 -2.93 -14.33
N PHE A 24 1.83 -1.77 -13.68
CA PHE A 24 2.99 -0.88 -13.75
C PHE A 24 4.20 -1.43 -12.97
N GLY A 25 3.98 -2.16 -11.89
CA GLY A 25 5.02 -2.88 -11.16
C GLY A 25 5.70 -3.92 -12.05
N PHE A 26 4.93 -4.76 -12.75
CA PHE A 26 5.47 -5.74 -13.69
C PHE A 26 6.15 -5.09 -14.90
N PHE A 27 5.59 -4.03 -15.48
CA PHE A 27 6.25 -3.30 -16.57
C PHE A 27 7.59 -2.68 -16.13
N SER A 28 7.64 -2.13 -14.91
CA SER A 28 8.87 -1.59 -14.33
C SER A 28 9.89 -2.68 -14.07
N LEU A 29 9.46 -3.82 -13.52
CA LEU A 29 10.29 -5.01 -13.32
C LEU A 29 10.89 -5.51 -14.63
N TYR A 30 10.06 -5.74 -15.65
CA TYR A 30 10.50 -6.23 -16.96
C TYR A 30 11.57 -5.33 -17.58
N LYS A 31 11.34 -4.01 -17.59
CA LYS A 31 12.32 -3.04 -18.10
C LYS A 31 13.58 -3.01 -17.23
N SER A 32 13.45 -3.06 -15.91
CA SER A 32 14.59 -3.02 -15.00
C SER A 32 15.54 -4.20 -15.17
N ILE A 33 15.00 -5.39 -15.43
CA ILE A 33 15.79 -6.60 -15.67
C ILE A 33 16.56 -6.45 -16.98
N LYS A 34 15.91 -5.99 -18.05
CA LYS A 34 16.56 -5.71 -19.34
C LYS A 34 17.69 -4.69 -19.23
N LEU A 35 17.52 -3.69 -18.36
CA LEU A 35 18.50 -2.62 -18.15
C LEU A 35 19.50 -2.91 -17.03
N LYS A 36 19.40 -4.07 -16.37
CA LYS A 36 20.20 -4.45 -15.19
C LYS A 36 20.16 -3.39 -14.06
N ALA A 37 19.06 -2.65 -13.95
CA ALA A 37 18.89 -1.57 -12.99
C ALA A 37 18.29 -2.10 -11.67
N LYS A 38 19.14 -2.60 -10.76
CA LYS A 38 18.70 -3.26 -9.51
C LYS A 38 17.68 -2.46 -8.69
N LEU A 39 17.90 -1.15 -8.50
CA LEU A 39 17.00 -0.30 -7.71
C LEU A 39 15.63 -0.12 -8.36
N LEU A 40 15.60 -0.11 -9.68
CA LEU A 40 14.37 -0.06 -10.46
C LEU A 40 13.55 -1.34 -10.29
N SER A 41 14.23 -2.49 -10.21
CA SER A 41 13.58 -3.77 -9.90
C SER A 41 12.96 -3.74 -8.51
N VAL A 42 13.70 -3.27 -7.51
CA VAL A 42 13.21 -3.17 -6.13
C VAL A 42 11.99 -2.25 -6.04
N ALA A 43 12.02 -1.09 -6.70
CA ALA A 43 10.88 -0.17 -6.73
C ALA A 43 9.64 -0.78 -7.39
N GLY A 44 9.82 -1.55 -8.48
CA GLY A 44 8.74 -2.28 -9.14
C GLY A 44 8.11 -3.34 -8.24
N ILE A 45 8.92 -4.09 -7.49
CA ILE A 45 8.43 -5.09 -6.52
C ILE A 45 7.69 -4.39 -5.36
N ALA A 46 8.25 -3.31 -4.82
CA ALA A 46 7.61 -2.53 -3.76
C ALA A 46 6.22 -2.04 -4.20
N MET A 47 6.08 -1.56 -5.44
CA MET A 47 4.81 -1.12 -6.00
C MET A 47 3.76 -2.25 -6.00
N ILE A 48 4.14 -3.47 -6.38
CA ILE A 48 3.23 -4.62 -6.39
C ILE A 48 2.70 -4.90 -4.98
N PHE A 49 3.59 -4.99 -3.98
CA PHE A 49 3.19 -5.24 -2.60
C PHE A 49 2.37 -4.10 -1.99
N VAL A 50 2.66 -2.85 -2.35
CA VAL A 50 1.81 -1.71 -1.98
C VAL A 50 0.40 -1.86 -2.57
N GLY A 51 0.28 -2.28 -3.83
CA GLY A 51 -1.02 -2.55 -4.45
C GLY A 51 -1.81 -3.62 -3.71
N PHE A 52 -1.13 -4.67 -3.26
CA PHE A 52 -1.76 -5.77 -2.50
C PHE A 52 -2.32 -5.36 -1.14
N LEU A 53 -2.06 -4.14 -0.66
CA LEU A 53 -2.71 -3.64 0.55
C LEU A 53 -4.24 -3.49 0.38
N TRP A 54 -4.74 -3.42 -0.85
CA TRP A 54 -6.17 -3.38 -1.17
C TRP A 54 -6.70 -4.69 -1.77
N LEU A 55 -5.98 -5.80 -1.56
CA LEU A 55 -6.36 -7.10 -2.12
C LEU A 55 -7.65 -7.66 -1.46
N GLY A 56 -7.84 -7.46 -0.14
CA GLY A 56 -9.07 -7.87 0.56
C GLY A 56 -10.33 -7.25 -0.03
N PRO A 57 -10.45 -5.90 -0.08
CA PRO A 57 -11.61 -5.23 -0.70
C PRO A 57 -11.80 -5.60 -2.18
N THR A 58 -10.71 -5.80 -2.92
CA THR A 58 -10.79 -6.20 -4.33
C THR A 58 -11.39 -7.61 -4.49
N ILE A 59 -10.91 -8.58 -3.71
CA ILE A 59 -11.42 -9.96 -3.77
C ILE A 59 -12.86 -10.03 -3.28
N ASP A 60 -13.19 -9.35 -2.19
CA ASP A 60 -14.55 -9.31 -1.65
C ASP A 60 -15.55 -8.73 -2.66
N PHE A 61 -15.16 -7.65 -3.35
CA PHE A 61 -15.94 -7.06 -4.42
C PHE A 61 -16.22 -8.05 -5.57
N PHE A 62 -15.19 -8.77 -6.06
CA PHE A 62 -15.38 -9.75 -7.12
C PHE A 62 -16.18 -10.97 -6.67
N LEU A 63 -16.01 -11.46 -5.45
CA LEU A 63 -16.83 -12.54 -4.90
C LEU A 63 -18.30 -12.12 -4.82
N LYS A 64 -18.56 -10.91 -4.33
CA LYS A 64 -19.92 -10.37 -4.25
C LYS A 64 -20.56 -10.21 -5.62
N LEU A 65 -19.80 -9.77 -6.63
CA LEU A 65 -20.28 -9.67 -8.01
C LEU A 65 -20.58 -11.03 -8.67
N THR A 66 -19.81 -12.07 -8.34
CA THR A 66 -19.87 -13.36 -9.07
C THR A 66 -20.69 -14.43 -8.37
N THR A 67 -20.75 -14.39 -7.04
CA THR A 67 -21.37 -15.43 -6.20
C THR A 67 -22.40 -14.88 -5.22
N ASP A 68 -22.55 -13.56 -5.13
CA ASP A 68 -23.37 -12.87 -4.13
C ASP A 68 -22.96 -13.16 -2.66
N THR A 69 -21.73 -13.65 -2.46
CA THR A 69 -21.16 -13.93 -1.13
C THR A 69 -19.97 -13.04 -0.84
N ASN A 70 -19.73 -12.78 0.43
CA ASN A 70 -18.54 -12.11 0.93
C ASN A 70 -17.44 -13.11 1.29
N ILE A 71 -16.21 -12.63 1.46
CA ILE A 71 -15.12 -13.43 1.99
C ILE A 71 -15.52 -14.00 3.36
N SER A 72 -15.45 -15.33 3.48
CA SER A 72 -15.70 -16.05 4.73
C SER A 72 -14.59 -17.06 4.99
N PRO A 73 -13.96 -17.04 6.18
CA PRO A 73 -14.22 -16.14 7.32
C PRO A 73 -13.75 -14.71 7.05
N VAL A 74 -14.38 -13.72 7.71
CA VAL A 74 -14.04 -12.28 7.61
C VAL A 74 -12.60 -11.97 8.00
N THR A 75 -11.93 -12.83 8.79
CA THR A 75 -10.49 -12.69 9.09
C THR A 75 -9.61 -12.82 7.84
N THR A 76 -10.05 -13.58 6.83
CA THR A 76 -9.31 -13.70 5.56
C THR A 76 -9.24 -12.36 4.82
N TYR A 77 -10.27 -11.51 4.95
CA TYR A 77 -10.27 -10.17 4.35
C TYR A 77 -9.11 -9.32 4.88
N VAL A 78 -8.94 -9.25 6.21
CA VAL A 78 -7.88 -8.45 6.82
C VAL A 78 -6.49 -9.03 6.55
N LEU A 79 -6.35 -10.35 6.50
CA LEU A 79 -5.07 -10.98 6.14
C LEU A 79 -4.67 -10.65 4.70
N LEU A 80 -5.62 -10.69 3.76
CA LEU A 80 -5.36 -10.31 2.37
C LEU A 80 -4.94 -8.84 2.25
N SER A 81 -5.56 -7.94 3.02
CA SER A 81 -5.24 -6.51 3.00
C SER A 81 -3.92 -6.16 3.67
N TYR A 82 -3.46 -6.92 4.68
CA TYR A 82 -2.35 -6.45 5.53
C TYR A 82 -1.10 -7.32 5.53
N THR A 83 -1.14 -8.57 5.05
CA THR A 83 0.07 -9.43 4.97
C THR A 83 1.14 -8.86 4.02
N SER A 84 0.75 -7.99 3.08
CA SER A 84 1.71 -7.35 2.17
C SER A 84 2.42 -6.14 2.78
N VAL A 85 2.04 -5.70 4.00
CA VAL A 85 2.67 -4.55 4.68
C VAL A 85 4.16 -4.81 4.92
N ALA A 86 4.53 -5.95 5.53
CA ALA A 86 5.91 -6.24 5.86
C ALA A 86 6.80 -6.40 4.60
N PRO A 87 6.40 -7.16 3.55
CA PRO A 87 7.12 -7.19 2.28
C PRO A 87 7.26 -5.81 1.62
N ALA A 88 6.18 -5.03 1.53
CA ALA A 88 6.21 -3.68 0.95
C ALA A 88 7.24 -2.80 1.68
N LEU A 89 7.22 -2.85 3.01
CA LEU A 89 8.11 -2.10 3.87
C LEU A 89 9.58 -2.51 3.72
N PHE A 90 9.87 -3.80 3.60
CA PHE A 90 11.24 -4.29 3.35
C PHE A 90 11.82 -3.65 2.09
N PHE A 91 11.09 -3.70 0.97
CA PHE A 91 11.56 -3.13 -0.29
C PHE A 91 11.61 -1.60 -0.25
N ALA A 92 10.64 -0.98 0.41
CA ALA A 92 10.59 0.47 0.63
C ALA A 92 11.82 0.99 1.41
N VAL A 93 12.12 0.37 2.55
CA VAL A 93 13.27 0.74 3.39
C VAL A 93 14.58 0.43 2.70
N TYR A 94 14.70 -0.73 2.03
CA TYR A 94 15.89 -1.04 1.23
C TYR A 94 16.15 0.06 0.19
N LEU A 95 15.12 0.47 -0.55
CA LEU A 95 15.22 1.48 -1.60
C LEU A 95 15.59 2.85 -1.01
N GLY A 96 14.87 3.29 0.02
CA GLY A 96 15.11 4.60 0.63
C GLY A 96 16.46 4.70 1.34
N ALA A 97 16.87 3.63 2.02
CA ALA A 97 18.16 3.58 2.68
C ALA A 97 19.34 3.51 1.70
N GLU A 98 19.20 2.79 0.57
CA GLU A 98 20.22 2.84 -0.49
C GLU A 98 20.42 4.27 -1.03
N LEU A 99 19.35 5.04 -1.12
CA LEU A 99 19.42 6.40 -1.68
C LEU A 99 19.98 7.41 -0.68
N LEU A 100 19.56 7.33 0.58
CA LEU A 100 19.87 8.34 1.58
C LEU A 100 21.12 8.02 2.40
N ILE A 101 21.21 6.78 2.92
CA ILE A 101 22.25 6.40 3.88
C ILE A 101 22.76 4.97 3.60
N PRO A 102 23.42 4.73 2.44
CA PRO A 102 23.81 3.38 2.01
C PRO A 102 24.65 2.62 3.04
N LYS A 103 25.50 3.34 3.80
CA LYS A 103 26.36 2.79 4.85
C LYS A 103 25.58 2.00 5.92
N TYR A 104 24.36 2.44 6.26
CA TYR A 104 23.53 1.81 7.31
C TYR A 104 22.31 1.08 6.72
N LYS A 105 22.26 0.85 5.40
CA LYS A 105 21.11 0.21 4.74
C LYS A 105 20.68 -1.08 5.41
N TRP A 106 21.61 -2.01 5.62
CA TRP A 106 21.28 -3.32 6.18
C TRP A 106 20.88 -3.26 7.66
N LEU A 107 21.40 -2.28 8.41
CA LEU A 107 20.95 -2.03 9.78
C LEU A 107 19.49 -1.56 9.79
N LEU A 108 19.15 -0.58 8.94
CA LEU A 108 17.77 -0.08 8.82
C LEU A 108 16.83 -1.19 8.34
N VAL A 109 17.20 -1.91 7.28
CA VAL A 109 16.44 -3.06 6.78
C VAL A 109 16.24 -4.11 7.89
N GLY A 110 17.27 -4.43 8.67
CA GLY A 110 17.18 -5.37 9.79
C GLY A 110 16.18 -4.93 10.85
N ILE A 111 16.20 -3.66 11.26
CA ILE A 111 15.23 -3.11 12.23
C ILE A 111 13.80 -3.27 11.69
N PHE A 112 13.56 -2.91 10.43
CA PHE A 112 12.22 -3.00 9.84
C PHE A 112 11.77 -4.43 9.54
N ILE A 113 12.68 -5.37 9.31
CA ILE A 113 12.36 -6.80 9.27
C ILE A 113 11.85 -7.27 10.63
N VAL A 114 12.54 -6.91 11.72
CA VAL A 114 12.12 -7.28 13.08
C VAL A 114 10.76 -6.66 13.40
N MET A 115 10.56 -5.37 13.11
CA MET A 115 9.26 -4.72 13.30
C MET A 115 8.17 -5.33 12.42
N GLY A 116 8.49 -5.67 11.17
CA GLY A 116 7.56 -6.35 10.25
C GLY A 116 7.18 -7.73 10.76
N ALA A 117 8.12 -8.50 11.31
CA ALA A 117 7.84 -9.80 11.91
C ALA A 117 6.95 -9.69 13.16
N ILE A 118 7.15 -8.67 13.99
CA ILE A 118 6.26 -8.37 15.13
C ILE A 118 4.86 -7.98 14.65
N PHE A 119 4.78 -7.15 13.59
CA PHE A 119 3.51 -6.79 12.96
C PHE A 119 2.75 -8.02 12.44
N GLU A 120 3.43 -8.87 11.66
CA GLU A 120 2.84 -10.12 11.15
C GLU A 120 2.42 -11.04 12.30
N PHE A 121 3.24 -11.18 13.34
CA PHE A 121 2.87 -11.99 14.51
C PHE A 121 1.54 -11.55 15.11
N PHE A 122 1.34 -10.25 15.35
CA PHE A 122 0.06 -9.74 15.85
C PHE A 122 -1.07 -9.87 14.82
N LEU A 123 -0.80 -9.61 13.54
CA LEU A 123 -1.78 -9.74 12.49
C LEU A 123 -2.33 -11.18 12.40
N TRP A 124 -1.46 -12.18 12.49
CA TRP A 124 -1.84 -13.59 12.35
C TRP A 124 -2.39 -14.22 13.64
N THR A 125 -1.89 -13.82 14.80
CA THR A 125 -2.32 -14.41 16.09
C THR A 125 -3.46 -13.66 16.75
N GLN A 126 -3.65 -12.38 16.43
CA GLN A 126 -4.65 -11.50 17.01
C GLN A 126 -5.46 -10.70 15.96
N PRO A 127 -5.98 -11.32 14.88
CA PRO A 127 -6.71 -10.63 13.80
C PRO A 127 -8.14 -10.22 14.16
N ASN A 128 -8.64 -10.55 15.36
CA ASN A 128 -10.06 -10.42 15.66
C ASN A 128 -10.44 -9.03 16.22
N ILE A 129 -11.75 -8.78 16.27
CA ILE A 129 -12.37 -7.61 16.88
C ILE A 129 -11.94 -7.48 18.35
N GLY A 130 -11.62 -6.26 18.78
CA GLY A 130 -11.12 -5.96 20.12
C GLY A 130 -9.62 -6.24 20.30
N GLN A 131 -8.95 -6.79 19.28
CA GLN A 131 -7.50 -6.98 19.24
C GLN A 131 -6.87 -6.03 18.22
N SER A 132 -6.38 -6.53 17.08
CA SER A 132 -5.79 -5.71 16.02
C SER A 132 -6.81 -4.82 15.32
N PHE A 133 -8.08 -5.23 15.29
CA PHE A 133 -9.15 -4.52 14.61
C PHE A 133 -10.24 -4.11 15.61
N GLU A 134 -10.79 -2.91 15.42
CA GLU A 134 -11.91 -2.40 16.20
C GLU A 134 -13.24 -2.95 15.68
N PHE A 135 -13.36 -3.12 14.36
CA PHE A 135 -14.48 -3.77 13.71
C PHE A 135 -14.00 -4.55 12.48
N ILE A 136 -14.71 -5.63 12.14
CA ILE A 136 -14.61 -6.35 10.88
C ILE A 136 -16.03 -6.84 10.56
N GLU A 137 -16.77 -6.10 9.75
CA GLU A 137 -18.18 -6.37 9.53
C GLU A 137 -18.58 -6.22 8.07
N VAL A 138 -19.60 -7.00 7.68
CA VAL A 138 -20.32 -6.80 6.42
C VAL A 138 -21.32 -5.69 6.68
N ILE A 139 -21.22 -4.57 5.97
CA ILE A 139 -22.08 -3.41 6.22
C ILE A 139 -23.53 -3.76 5.80
N PRO A 140 -24.47 -3.94 6.76
CA PRO A 140 -25.78 -4.56 6.48
C PRO A 140 -26.75 -3.67 5.71
N ALA A 141 -26.50 -2.36 5.65
CA ALA A 141 -27.48 -1.35 5.26
C ALA A 141 -27.29 -0.75 3.84
N GLY A 142 -26.38 -1.25 3.01
CA GLY A 142 -26.32 -0.68 1.66
C GLY A 142 -25.28 -1.19 0.67
N ASP A 143 -24.13 -1.71 1.08
CA ASP A 143 -23.02 -1.96 0.14
C ASP A 143 -22.73 -3.45 -0.12
N GLY A 144 -23.08 -4.33 0.83
CA GLY A 144 -22.80 -5.76 0.78
C GLY A 144 -21.31 -6.12 0.75
N LEU A 145 -20.41 -5.23 1.19
CA LEU A 145 -18.96 -5.48 1.27
C LEU A 145 -18.46 -5.48 2.71
N ILE A 146 -17.29 -6.09 2.93
CA ILE A 146 -16.60 -6.07 4.22
C ILE A 146 -15.82 -4.78 4.39
N ASP A 147 -15.93 -4.20 5.58
CA ASP A 147 -15.07 -3.11 6.06
C ASP A 147 -14.33 -3.51 7.34
N ALA A 148 -13.15 -2.92 7.55
CA ALA A 148 -12.32 -3.18 8.71
C ALA A 148 -11.55 -1.94 9.15
N GLY A 149 -11.70 -1.57 10.42
CA GLY A 149 -10.94 -0.50 11.06
C GLY A 149 -9.91 -1.05 12.04
N PHE A 150 -8.68 -0.53 12.00
CA PHE A 150 -7.67 -0.87 13.01
C PHE A 150 -8.07 -0.37 14.40
N ASN A 151 -7.81 -1.19 15.42
CA ASN A 151 -7.83 -0.70 16.80
C ASN A 151 -6.65 0.26 17.01
N ARG A 152 -6.96 1.55 17.16
CA ARG A 152 -5.97 2.62 17.26
C ARG A 152 -5.04 2.52 18.48
N ARG A 153 -5.44 1.75 19.50
CA ARG A 153 -4.63 1.51 20.71
C ARG A 153 -3.76 0.26 20.60
N HIS A 154 -3.97 -0.56 19.58
CA HIS A 154 -3.24 -1.81 19.41
C HIS A 154 -1.86 -1.58 18.76
N PRO A 155 -0.83 -2.38 19.11
CA PRO A 155 0.50 -2.27 18.49
C PRO A 155 0.49 -2.32 16.95
N THR A 156 -0.45 -3.02 16.32
CA THR A 156 -0.57 -3.09 14.86
C THR A 156 -0.80 -1.72 14.21
N PHE A 157 -1.72 -0.91 14.76
CA PHE A 157 -1.98 0.45 14.26
C PHE A 157 -0.74 1.34 14.42
N ILE A 158 -0.11 1.29 15.60
CA ILE A 158 1.08 2.09 15.90
C ILE A 158 2.23 1.73 14.94
N MET A 159 2.41 0.45 14.65
CA MET A 159 3.42 0.00 13.68
C MET A 159 3.11 0.48 12.26
N VAL A 160 1.88 0.36 11.78
CA VAL A 160 1.47 0.90 10.47
C VAL A 160 1.75 2.40 10.39
N ALA A 161 1.43 3.17 11.44
CA ALA A 161 1.73 4.59 11.50
C ALA A 161 3.24 4.87 11.41
N ILE A 162 4.07 4.12 12.16
CA ILE A 162 5.55 4.23 12.08
C ILE A 162 6.04 3.88 10.67
N PHE A 163 5.48 2.85 10.05
CA PHE A 163 5.84 2.40 8.70
C PHE A 163 5.52 3.46 7.65
N LEU A 164 4.34 4.08 7.73
CA LEU A 164 3.93 5.16 6.83
C LEU A 164 4.81 6.41 6.99
N VAL A 165 5.08 6.84 8.24
CA VAL A 165 6.00 7.96 8.50
C VAL A 165 7.40 7.66 7.98
N SER A 166 7.87 6.44 8.16
CA SER A 166 9.18 6.01 7.68
C SER A 166 9.23 5.99 6.15
N ALA A 167 8.20 5.49 5.47
CA ALA A 167 8.10 5.54 4.02
C ALA A 167 8.10 6.98 3.51
N LEU A 168 7.41 7.91 4.19
CA LEU A 168 7.42 9.33 3.83
C LEU A 168 8.82 9.93 3.94
N ILE A 169 9.55 9.64 5.02
CA ILE A 169 10.90 10.17 5.25
C ILE A 169 11.88 9.56 4.25
N PHE A 170 11.96 8.23 4.18
CA PHE A 170 12.99 7.56 3.41
C PHE A 170 12.76 7.61 1.89
N LEU A 171 11.50 7.62 1.46
CA LEU A 171 11.15 7.62 0.04
C LEU A 171 10.61 8.97 -0.40
N GLY A 172 9.53 9.46 0.19
CA GLY A 172 8.95 10.76 -0.18
C GLY A 172 9.98 11.90 -0.13
N ILE A 173 10.53 12.17 1.05
CA ILE A 173 11.56 13.18 1.27
C ILE A 173 12.89 12.76 0.64
N GLY A 174 13.28 11.49 0.76
CA GLY A 174 14.53 11.00 0.17
C GLY A 174 14.65 11.23 -1.33
N PHE A 175 13.58 10.94 -2.08
CA PHE A 175 13.53 11.23 -3.51
C PHE A 175 13.48 12.73 -3.80
N ALA A 176 12.81 13.55 -2.98
CA ALA A 176 12.82 15.01 -3.14
C ALA A 176 14.24 15.59 -3.03
N LEU A 177 15.00 15.12 -2.04
CA LEU A 177 16.40 15.53 -1.85
C LEU A 177 17.27 15.12 -3.05
N LYS A 178 17.09 13.90 -3.57
CA LYS A 178 17.78 13.45 -4.78
C LYS A 178 17.37 14.21 -6.03
N ALA A 179 16.10 14.59 -6.16
CA ALA A 179 15.63 15.43 -7.25
C ALA A 179 16.34 16.80 -7.23
N LYS A 180 16.45 17.43 -6.05
CA LYS A 180 17.16 18.70 -5.87
C LYS A 180 18.64 18.61 -6.27
N GLN A 181 19.30 17.49 -5.94
CA GLN A 181 20.71 17.23 -6.25
C GLN A 181 20.95 16.85 -7.73
N SER A 182 19.92 16.39 -8.43
CA SER A 182 20.01 15.94 -9.82
C SER A 182 19.67 17.06 -10.81
N THR A 183 19.97 16.88 -12.08
CA THR A 183 19.63 17.82 -13.16
C THR A 183 18.89 17.11 -14.31
N GLY A 184 18.29 17.90 -15.20
CA GLY A 184 17.64 17.42 -16.42
C GLY A 184 16.61 16.32 -16.19
N LEU A 185 16.71 15.24 -16.98
CA LEU A 185 15.78 14.11 -16.94
C LEU A 185 15.79 13.39 -15.58
N LEU A 186 16.94 13.29 -14.91
CA LEU A 186 17.05 12.57 -13.64
C LEU A 186 16.31 13.30 -12.52
N ARG A 187 16.38 14.64 -12.48
CA ARG A 187 15.58 15.47 -11.56
C ARG A 187 14.10 15.17 -11.71
N LYS A 188 13.58 15.21 -12.94
CA LYS A 188 12.16 14.95 -13.24
C LYS A 188 11.70 13.57 -12.75
N LYS A 189 12.52 12.55 -12.95
CA LYS A 189 12.25 11.18 -12.49
C LYS A 189 12.15 11.08 -10.97
N PHE A 190 13.14 11.63 -10.25
CA PHE A 190 13.09 11.65 -8.79
C PHE A 190 11.94 12.48 -8.24
N THR A 191 11.55 13.57 -8.91
CA THR A 191 10.34 14.33 -8.54
C THR A 191 9.08 13.46 -8.64
N TYR A 192 8.92 12.69 -9.72
CA TYR A 192 7.76 11.79 -9.84
C TYR A 192 7.74 10.70 -8.77
N LEU A 193 8.89 10.09 -8.46
CA LEU A 193 8.97 9.11 -7.38
C LEU A 193 8.61 9.72 -6.01
N SER A 194 9.09 10.93 -5.74
CA SER A 194 8.77 11.66 -4.51
C SER A 194 7.27 11.94 -4.39
N ILE A 195 6.66 12.50 -5.45
CA ILE A 195 5.22 12.79 -5.48
C ILE A 195 4.41 11.51 -5.29
N GLY A 196 4.79 10.42 -5.97
CA GLY A 196 4.15 9.12 -5.82
C GLY A 196 4.11 8.68 -4.36
N PHE A 197 5.27 8.60 -3.69
CA PHE A 197 5.32 8.15 -2.30
C PHE A 197 4.59 9.09 -1.32
N ILE A 198 4.60 10.40 -1.56
CA ILE A 198 3.83 11.36 -0.76
C ILE A 198 2.32 11.07 -0.91
N ILE A 199 1.84 10.90 -2.14
CA ILE A 199 0.44 10.54 -2.41
C ILE A 199 0.08 9.23 -1.72
N PHE A 200 0.90 8.19 -1.88
CA PHE A 200 0.67 6.90 -1.23
C PHE A 200 0.54 7.02 0.29
N VAL A 201 1.48 7.72 0.96
CA VAL A 201 1.46 7.82 2.42
C VAL A 201 0.25 8.63 2.90
N LEU A 202 -0.01 9.78 2.28
CA LEU A 202 -1.13 10.63 2.69
C LEU A 202 -2.46 9.92 2.44
N SER A 203 -2.65 9.34 1.26
CA SER A 203 -3.86 8.58 0.95
C SER A 203 -4.02 7.35 1.84
N GLY A 204 -2.96 6.56 2.06
CA GLY A 204 -3.03 5.38 2.93
C GLY A 204 -3.35 5.72 4.38
N ALA A 205 -2.79 6.82 4.91
CA ALA A 205 -3.13 7.32 6.24
C ALA A 205 -4.60 7.77 6.31
N LEU A 206 -5.08 8.51 5.30
CA LEU A 206 -6.47 8.98 5.24
C LEU A 206 -7.47 7.82 5.06
N ASP A 207 -7.16 6.83 4.21
CA ASP A 207 -7.96 5.61 3.99
C ASP A 207 -8.12 4.79 5.28
N SER A 208 -7.15 4.90 6.21
CA SER A 208 -7.17 4.17 7.48
C SER A 208 -7.87 4.92 8.63
N ILE A 209 -8.25 6.19 8.43
CA ILE A 209 -8.79 7.06 9.51
C ILE A 209 -10.19 7.56 9.18
N ILE A 210 -10.54 7.70 7.90
CA ILE A 210 -11.82 8.22 7.44
C ILE A 210 -12.78 7.08 7.20
N ASP A 211 -13.98 7.18 7.76
CA ASP A 211 -15.02 6.15 7.65
C ASP A 211 -16.12 6.51 6.61
N LEU A 212 -16.02 7.68 5.97
CA LEU A 212 -17.03 8.14 5.00
C LEU A 212 -16.79 7.50 3.61
N PRO A 213 -17.70 6.65 3.08
CA PRO A 213 -17.45 5.87 1.86
C PRO A 213 -17.09 6.72 0.63
N LEU A 214 -17.77 7.86 0.45
CA LEU A 214 -17.47 8.78 -0.66
C LEU A 214 -16.05 9.35 -0.58
N ALA A 215 -15.62 9.73 0.63
CA ALA A 215 -14.28 10.28 0.85
C ALA A 215 -13.21 9.20 0.61
N ILE A 216 -13.42 7.98 1.11
CA ILE A 216 -12.55 6.82 0.87
C ILE A 216 -12.41 6.57 -0.64
N GLY A 217 -13.52 6.55 -1.39
CA GLY A 217 -13.49 6.38 -2.84
C GLY A 217 -12.63 7.45 -3.55
N ILE A 218 -12.80 8.72 -3.18
CA ILE A 218 -11.97 9.82 -3.73
C ILE A 218 -10.49 9.63 -3.38
N ILE A 219 -10.20 9.29 -2.11
CA ILE A 219 -8.83 9.05 -1.62
C ILE A 219 -8.17 7.93 -2.42
N ARG A 220 -8.88 6.84 -2.68
CA ARG A 220 -8.41 5.69 -3.47
C ARG A 220 -8.19 6.02 -4.94
N VAL A 221 -9.04 6.85 -5.55
CA VAL A 221 -8.80 7.38 -6.90
C VAL A 221 -7.51 8.20 -6.94
N VAL A 222 -7.33 9.12 -5.99
CA VAL A 222 -6.09 9.91 -5.89
C VAL A 222 -4.89 8.98 -5.67
N MET A 223 -5.03 8.01 -4.79
CA MET A 223 -3.98 7.04 -4.50
C MET A 223 -3.61 6.19 -5.71
N SER A 224 -4.55 5.84 -6.59
CA SER A 224 -4.23 5.09 -7.81
C SER A 224 -3.22 5.82 -8.72
N SER A 225 -3.15 7.15 -8.62
CA SER A 225 -2.13 7.94 -9.32
C SER A 225 -0.71 7.69 -8.82
N PHE A 226 -0.53 7.13 -7.61
CA PHE A 226 0.77 6.64 -7.10
C PHE A 226 1.45 5.74 -8.12
N ALA A 227 0.74 4.73 -8.62
CA ALA A 227 1.30 3.75 -9.53
C ALA A 227 1.73 4.41 -10.85
N LEU A 228 0.98 5.40 -11.33
CA LEU A 228 1.34 6.21 -12.49
C LEU A 228 2.60 7.05 -12.24
N PHE A 229 2.68 7.79 -11.13
CA PHE A 229 3.85 8.60 -10.79
C PHE A 229 5.10 7.75 -10.61
N MET A 230 4.95 6.60 -9.96
CA MET A 230 6.02 5.63 -9.85
C MET A 230 6.46 5.15 -11.24
N TYR A 231 5.53 4.71 -12.08
CA TYR A 231 5.86 4.31 -13.46
C TYR A 231 6.59 5.40 -14.23
N LEU A 232 6.14 6.66 -14.16
CA LEU A 232 6.78 7.79 -14.82
C LEU A 232 8.19 8.09 -14.28
N GLY A 233 8.41 7.92 -12.98
CA GLY A 233 9.72 8.03 -12.36
C GLY A 233 10.68 6.89 -12.76
N LEU A 234 10.13 5.70 -12.99
CA LEU A 234 10.85 4.49 -13.34
C LEU A 234 11.05 4.32 -14.86
N LYS A 235 10.23 4.96 -15.70
CA LYS A 235 10.29 4.87 -17.16
C LYS A 235 11.64 5.44 -17.65
N THR A 236 12.45 4.55 -18.21
CA THR A 236 13.65 4.88 -19.00
C THR A 236 13.30 5.24 -20.42
#